data_AF-A0AAN0LKH4-F1
#
_entry.id   AF-A0AAN0LKH4-F1
#
_cell.length_a   1.000
_cell.length_b   1.000
_cell.length_c   1.000
_cell.angle_alpha   90.00
_cell.angle_beta   90.00
_cell.angle_gamma   90.00
#
_symmetry.space_group_name_H-M   'P 1'
#
loop_
_entity.id
_entity.type
_entity.pdbx_description
1 polymer ?
#
loop_
_entity_poly.entity_id
_entity_poly.type
_entity_poly.pdbx_seq_one_letter_code
_entity_poly.pdbx_strand_id
1 'polypeptide(L)'
;MSGFWPQSFSQMNDLNGKPIVGAKAFFYEGGTTTPISVFRDYGLLTPHPNPLSTDGFGRFPAVYMDEEDGFYRVRVTTSGGVILYDADQIPIIGPTESGGGSPPAPVDPNAIYKTGDLKVRYGEGFLEGYVRSNGRSIGTATSGATERANSDCQALYEFLWNADPNLVVAGGRGGSAAADWGANKPLELPDFRGKAIVGLDDMGNIAAGILNAATVLGWRGGSETHTLVVDEMPSHNHSATAVPAGGHFHRIPKGGSGGGQGAQNGPTDNTYFDSEPVNDHTHGVTIGARGGGAAHNNVQPSLAITVYIRL
;
A
#
# COMPACT_ATOMS: atom_id res chain seq x y z
N MET A 1 -27.15 -16.16 16.15
CA MET A 1 -25.90 -16.40 16.94
C MET A 1 -26.28 -17.24 18.14
N SER A 2 -25.35 -17.91 18.83
CA SER A 2 -25.73 -18.80 19.93
C SER A 2 -25.22 -18.32 21.30
N GLY A 3 -26.12 -18.31 22.28
CA GLY A 3 -25.79 -18.09 23.68
C GLY A 3 -25.30 -19.38 24.33
N PHE A 4 -24.25 -19.28 25.14
CA PHE A 4 -23.72 -20.43 25.88
C PHE A 4 -24.36 -20.51 27.28
N TRP A 5 -24.87 -21.68 27.65
CA TRP A 5 -25.47 -21.86 28.96
C TRP A 5 -24.39 -21.87 30.06
N PRO A 6 -24.44 -21.01 31.09
CA PRO A 6 -23.37 -20.87 32.07
C PRO A 6 -23.06 -22.12 32.91
N GLN A 7 -24.01 -23.04 33.06
CA GLN A 7 -23.81 -24.28 33.82
C GLN A 7 -23.24 -25.44 32.99
N SER A 8 -22.99 -25.22 31.70
CA SER A 8 -22.27 -26.17 30.85
C SER A 8 -20.90 -26.50 31.46
N PHE A 9 -20.52 -27.79 31.46
CA PHE A 9 -19.29 -28.33 32.05
C PHE A 9 -19.10 -28.15 33.56
N SER A 10 -20.00 -27.41 34.22
CA SER A 10 -19.96 -27.21 35.66
C SER A 10 -20.48 -28.46 36.37
N GLN A 11 -19.75 -28.89 37.41
CA GLN A 11 -20.16 -30.02 38.23
C GLN A 11 -21.17 -29.54 39.27
N MET A 12 -22.38 -30.10 39.23
CA MET A 12 -23.38 -29.85 40.26
C MET A 12 -23.21 -30.84 41.42
N ASN A 13 -23.11 -30.30 42.63
CA ASN A 13 -22.97 -31.06 43.86
C ASN A 13 -24.22 -30.93 44.73
N ASP A 14 -24.50 -31.97 45.52
CA ASP A 14 -25.50 -31.91 46.58
C ASP A 14 -24.97 -31.16 47.81
N LEU A 15 -25.83 -31.04 48.84
CA LEU A 15 -25.49 -30.38 50.12
C LEU A 15 -24.29 -31.03 50.84
N ASN A 16 -23.94 -32.28 50.51
CA ASN A 16 -22.81 -33.00 51.09
C ASN A 16 -21.56 -32.98 50.18
N GLY A 17 -21.58 -32.21 49.09
CA GLY A 17 -20.47 -32.11 48.14
C GLY A 17 -20.35 -33.27 47.16
N LYS A 18 -21.36 -34.16 47.08
CA LYS A 18 -21.35 -35.28 46.13
C LYS A 18 -21.96 -34.86 44.79
N PRO A 19 -21.36 -35.25 43.65
CA PRO A 19 -21.94 -34.94 42.34
C PRO A 19 -23.34 -35.54 42.15
N ILE A 20 -24.27 -34.73 41.64
CA ILE A 20 -25.65 -35.16 41.37
C ILE A 20 -25.72 -35.78 39.97
N VAL A 21 -25.54 -37.10 39.91
CA VAL A 21 -25.62 -37.87 38.66
C VAL A 21 -27.07 -38.10 38.24
N GLY A 22 -27.35 -37.91 36.96
CA GLY A 22 -28.68 -38.12 36.37
C GLY A 22 -29.68 -36.98 36.63
N ALA A 23 -29.22 -35.82 37.12
CA ALA A 23 -30.01 -34.59 37.13
C ALA A 23 -30.48 -34.22 35.71
N LYS A 24 -31.68 -33.65 35.60
CA LYS A 24 -32.31 -33.28 34.33
C LYS A 24 -32.47 -31.77 34.22
N ALA A 25 -31.96 -31.17 33.15
CA ALA A 25 -32.20 -29.79 32.78
C ALA A 25 -33.27 -29.70 31.69
N PHE A 26 -34.29 -28.90 31.93
CA PHE A 26 -35.35 -28.56 31.01
C PHE A 26 -35.17 -27.11 30.56
N PHE A 27 -35.23 -26.88 29.26
CA PHE A 27 -35.10 -25.56 28.65
C PHE A 27 -36.42 -25.16 28.00
N TYR A 28 -36.94 -24.00 28.37
CA TYR A 28 -38.19 -23.47 27.83
C TYR A 28 -38.00 -22.04 27.33
N GLU A 29 -38.93 -21.57 26.52
CA GLU A 29 -39.06 -20.16 26.17
C GLU A 29 -39.36 -19.33 27.44
N GLY A 30 -38.78 -18.15 27.54
CA GLY A 30 -38.91 -17.26 28.70
C GLY A 30 -40.38 -16.92 29.00
N GLY A 31 -40.77 -17.01 30.26
CA GLY A 31 -42.13 -16.79 30.72
C GLY A 31 -43.11 -17.94 30.43
N THR A 32 -42.66 -19.04 29.83
CA THR A 32 -43.53 -20.16 29.44
C THR A 32 -43.01 -21.51 29.95
N THR A 33 -43.69 -22.59 29.54
CA THR A 33 -43.23 -23.98 29.68
C THR A 33 -43.11 -24.67 28.32
N THR A 34 -43.06 -23.88 27.24
CA THR A 34 -42.89 -24.37 25.87
C THR A 34 -41.41 -24.72 25.67
N PRO A 35 -41.05 -25.98 25.36
CA PRO A 35 -39.65 -26.36 25.20
C PRO A 35 -38.96 -25.64 24.04
N ILE A 36 -37.73 -25.17 24.25
CA ILE A 36 -36.86 -24.66 23.18
C ILE A 36 -35.87 -25.73 22.72
N SER A 37 -35.34 -25.56 21.51
CA SER A 37 -34.25 -26.39 21.00
C SER A 37 -32.92 -25.89 21.55
N VAL A 38 -32.09 -26.81 22.04
CA VAL A 38 -30.74 -26.49 22.50
C VAL A 38 -29.75 -27.42 21.80
N PHE A 39 -28.50 -26.98 21.64
CA PHE A 39 -27.57 -27.58 20.67
C PHE A 39 -26.23 -27.92 21.31
N ARG A 40 -25.54 -28.88 20.68
CA ARG A 40 -24.21 -29.37 21.11
C ARG A 40 -23.08 -28.48 20.65
N ASP A 41 -23.31 -27.73 19.59
CA ASP A 41 -22.33 -26.92 18.89
C ASP A 41 -22.79 -25.47 18.75
N TYR A 42 -21.82 -24.57 18.65
CA TYR A 42 -22.05 -23.14 18.49
C TYR A 42 -22.83 -22.78 17.22
N GLY A 43 -22.73 -23.61 16.18
CA GLY A 43 -23.39 -23.40 14.88
C GLY A 43 -24.86 -23.80 14.86
N LEU A 44 -25.42 -24.27 15.97
CA LEU A 44 -26.83 -24.70 16.10
C LEU A 44 -27.20 -25.83 15.13
N LEU A 45 -26.24 -26.71 14.80
CA LEU A 45 -26.45 -27.77 13.80
C LEU A 45 -26.93 -29.09 14.42
N THR A 46 -26.43 -29.41 15.61
CA THR A 46 -26.70 -30.70 16.27
C THR A 46 -27.55 -30.47 17.51
N PRO A 47 -28.85 -30.81 17.50
CA PRO A 47 -29.71 -30.63 18.66
C PRO A 47 -29.39 -31.63 19.77
N HIS A 48 -29.56 -31.17 21.01
CA HIS A 48 -29.62 -31.99 22.22
C HIS A 48 -31.06 -32.46 22.49
N PRO A 49 -31.22 -33.57 23.24
CA PRO A 49 -32.52 -33.89 23.82
C PRO A 49 -32.89 -32.86 24.91
N ASN A 50 -34.19 -32.57 25.03
CA ASN A 50 -34.75 -31.75 26.09
C ASN A 50 -35.86 -32.55 26.79
N PRO A 51 -35.65 -33.05 28.02
CA PRO A 51 -34.59 -32.66 28.96
C PRO A 51 -33.22 -33.28 28.69
N LEU A 52 -32.19 -32.53 29.07
CA LEU A 52 -30.79 -32.96 29.05
C LEU A 52 -30.39 -33.56 30.40
N SER A 53 -29.61 -34.64 30.42
CA SER A 53 -29.15 -35.27 31.66
C SER A 53 -27.66 -35.02 31.92
N THR A 54 -27.27 -34.98 33.20
CA THR A 54 -25.85 -34.95 33.59
C THR A 54 -25.14 -36.27 33.31
N ASP A 55 -23.83 -36.19 33.11
CA ASP A 55 -22.94 -37.35 32.94
C ASP A 55 -22.63 -38.07 34.28
N GLY A 56 -21.78 -39.10 34.23
CA GLY A 56 -21.34 -39.87 35.40
C GLY A 56 -20.56 -39.07 36.45
N PHE A 57 -20.19 -37.82 36.14
CA PHE A 57 -19.53 -36.88 37.05
C PHE A 57 -20.46 -35.74 37.48
N GLY A 58 -21.76 -35.78 37.17
CA GLY A 58 -22.72 -34.75 37.56
C GLY A 58 -22.56 -33.43 36.79
N ARG A 59 -22.00 -33.48 35.56
CA ARG A 59 -21.80 -32.32 34.69
C ARG A 59 -22.78 -32.36 33.53
N PHE A 60 -23.26 -31.19 33.12
CA PHE A 60 -23.93 -31.07 31.83
C PHE A 60 -22.90 -30.90 30.70
N PRO A 61 -23.15 -31.44 29.51
CA PRO A 61 -22.33 -31.15 28.34
C PRO A 61 -22.45 -29.67 27.94
N ALA A 62 -21.68 -29.24 26.94
CA ALA A 62 -21.89 -27.94 26.31
C ALA A 62 -23.34 -27.81 25.81
N VAL A 63 -23.99 -26.71 26.18
CA VAL A 63 -25.32 -26.34 25.70
C VAL A 63 -25.26 -24.96 25.09
N TYR A 64 -25.62 -24.90 23.81
CA TYR A 64 -25.81 -23.67 23.04
C TYR A 64 -27.30 -23.46 22.78
N MET A 65 -27.76 -22.21 22.82
CA MET A 65 -29.15 -21.82 22.59
C MET A 65 -29.19 -20.76 21.50
N ASP A 66 -30.24 -20.72 20.70
CA ASP A 66 -30.37 -19.70 19.66
C ASP A 66 -30.70 -18.35 20.29
N GLU A 67 -29.97 -17.30 19.93
CA GLU A 67 -30.28 -15.93 20.36
C GLU A 67 -31.62 -15.44 19.80
N GLU A 68 -32.12 -16.02 18.69
CA GLU A 68 -33.45 -15.71 18.16
C GLU A 68 -34.59 -16.06 19.14
N ASP A 69 -34.38 -17.01 20.06
CA ASP A 69 -35.34 -17.35 21.12
C ASP A 69 -35.44 -16.25 22.19
N GLY A 70 -34.51 -15.29 22.20
CA GLY A 70 -34.50 -14.08 23.05
C GLY A 70 -34.26 -14.35 24.54
N PHE A 71 -35.24 -14.92 25.23
CA PHE A 71 -35.17 -15.25 26.66
C PHE A 71 -35.51 -16.72 26.87
N TYR A 72 -34.83 -17.35 27.82
CA TYR A 72 -35.10 -18.73 28.21
C TYR A 72 -35.44 -18.86 29.69
N ARG A 73 -36.13 -19.95 30.00
CA ARG A 73 -36.30 -20.50 31.33
C ARG A 73 -35.56 -21.82 31.42
N VAL A 74 -34.82 -22.03 32.50
CA VAL A 74 -34.20 -23.32 32.80
C VAL A 74 -34.70 -23.85 34.12
N ARG A 75 -35.17 -25.11 34.10
CA ARG A 75 -35.53 -25.86 35.30
C ARG A 75 -34.64 -27.08 35.40
N VAL A 76 -33.90 -27.19 36.49
CA VAL A 76 -33.04 -28.35 36.78
C VAL A 76 -33.65 -29.15 37.93
N THR A 77 -33.83 -30.45 37.72
CA THR A 77 -34.31 -31.38 38.73
C THR A 77 -33.28 -32.48 39.00
N THR A 78 -33.36 -33.09 40.18
CA THR A 78 -32.68 -34.36 40.45
C THR A 78 -33.25 -35.47 39.57
N SER A 79 -32.56 -36.62 39.51
CA SER A 79 -33.08 -37.81 38.81
C SER A 79 -34.46 -38.25 39.30
N GLY A 80 -34.78 -37.98 40.57
CA GLY A 80 -36.08 -38.24 41.20
C GLY A 80 -37.13 -37.14 41.03
N GLY A 81 -36.84 -36.06 40.29
CA GLY A 81 -37.81 -35.01 39.96
C GLY A 81 -37.91 -33.86 40.97
N VAL A 82 -37.12 -33.86 42.05
CA VAL A 82 -37.03 -32.72 42.99
C VAL A 82 -36.35 -31.54 42.29
N ILE A 83 -36.92 -30.35 42.36
CA ILE A 83 -36.36 -29.12 41.76
C ILE A 83 -35.12 -28.70 42.54
N LEU A 84 -34.01 -28.54 41.82
CA LEU A 84 -32.76 -27.97 42.34
C LEU A 84 -32.70 -26.48 42.08
N TYR A 85 -33.09 -26.07 40.87
CA TYR A 85 -33.11 -24.67 40.44
C TYR A 85 -34.18 -24.48 39.37
N ASP A 86 -34.86 -23.35 39.40
CA ASP A 86 -35.81 -22.91 38.39
C ASP A 86 -35.65 -21.41 38.25
N ALA A 87 -35.21 -20.96 37.08
CA ALA A 87 -35.10 -19.56 36.77
C ALA A 87 -35.62 -19.26 35.39
N ASP A 88 -36.22 -18.08 35.30
CA ASP A 88 -37.01 -17.62 34.19
C ASP A 88 -36.53 -16.25 33.74
N GLN A 89 -36.90 -15.86 32.51
CA GLN A 89 -36.54 -14.59 31.87
C GLN A 89 -35.02 -14.35 31.85
N ILE A 90 -34.23 -15.39 31.63
CA ILE A 90 -32.80 -15.24 31.45
C ILE A 90 -32.53 -14.88 29.98
N PRO A 91 -31.83 -13.77 29.69
CA PRO A 91 -31.51 -13.43 28.31
C PRO A 91 -30.53 -14.45 27.71
N ILE A 92 -30.76 -14.82 26.46
CA ILE A 92 -29.80 -15.57 25.65
C ILE A 92 -28.86 -14.53 25.04
N ILE A 93 -27.61 -14.53 25.49
CA ILE A 93 -26.59 -13.59 25.01
C ILE A 93 -25.50 -14.39 24.31
N GLY A 94 -25.39 -14.23 23.00
CA GLY A 94 -24.27 -14.71 22.21
C GLY A 94 -23.07 -13.77 22.30
N PRO A 95 -21.85 -14.21 21.94
CA PRO A 95 -20.77 -13.28 21.67
C PRO A 95 -21.25 -12.31 20.58
N THR A 96 -21.10 -11.02 20.80
CA THR A 96 -21.55 -10.00 19.85
C THR A 96 -20.73 -10.11 18.57
N GLU A 97 -21.28 -10.73 17.52
CA GLU A 97 -20.61 -10.75 16.21
C GLU A 97 -21.02 -9.53 15.41
N SER A 98 -20.05 -8.68 15.10
CA SER A 98 -20.06 -7.99 13.81
C SER A 98 -19.74 -9.02 12.71
N GLY A 99 -20.77 -9.70 12.21
CA GLY A 99 -20.72 -10.48 10.96
C GLY A 99 -20.15 -11.90 11.08
N GLY A 100 -20.97 -12.87 10.67
CA GLY A 100 -20.69 -14.30 10.76
C GLY A 100 -19.39 -14.75 10.10
N GLY A 101 -18.58 -15.43 10.90
CA GLY A 101 -17.39 -16.18 10.51
C GLY A 101 -16.85 -16.88 11.77
N SER A 102 -16.42 -18.13 11.63
CA SER A 102 -15.74 -18.89 12.70
C SER A 102 -14.79 -17.97 13.49
N PRO A 103 -14.82 -17.97 14.83
CA PRO A 103 -14.13 -16.95 15.62
C PRO A 103 -12.66 -16.89 15.19
N PRO A 104 -12.18 -15.73 14.69
CA PRO A 104 -10.76 -15.56 14.44
C PRO A 104 -10.04 -15.67 15.78
N ALA A 105 -8.76 -16.03 15.72
CA ALA A 105 -7.85 -15.98 16.87
C ALA A 105 -8.03 -14.66 17.67
N PRO A 106 -7.61 -14.59 18.96
CA PRO A 106 -7.88 -13.45 19.86
C PRO A 106 -7.36 -12.07 19.43
N VAL A 107 -6.82 -11.95 18.22
CA VAL A 107 -6.39 -10.70 17.59
C VAL A 107 -7.32 -10.43 16.42
N ASP A 108 -8.08 -9.33 16.50
CA ASP A 108 -8.82 -8.79 15.34
C ASP A 108 -7.82 -8.64 14.16
N PRO A 109 -8.04 -9.32 13.02
CA PRO A 109 -7.16 -9.24 11.86
C PRO A 109 -6.99 -7.81 11.32
N ASN A 110 -7.89 -6.90 11.67
CA ASN A 110 -7.85 -5.48 11.32
C ASN A 110 -7.29 -4.59 12.45
N ALA A 111 -6.83 -5.17 13.57
CA ALA A 111 -6.30 -4.41 14.71
C ALA A 111 -5.03 -3.61 14.37
N ILE A 112 -4.30 -4.03 13.34
CA ILE A 112 -3.02 -3.41 12.94
C ILE A 112 -3.13 -2.70 11.58
N TYR A 113 -3.78 -3.33 10.59
CA TYR A 113 -3.97 -2.78 9.25
C TYR A 113 -5.41 -3.00 8.81
N LYS A 114 -6.07 -1.91 8.39
CA LYS A 114 -7.41 -1.91 7.81
C LYS A 114 -7.33 -1.95 6.29
N THR A 115 -8.42 -2.35 5.64
CA THR A 115 -8.56 -2.30 4.18
C THR A 115 -8.12 -0.93 3.64
N GLY A 116 -7.29 -0.93 2.60
CA GLY A 116 -6.73 0.29 2.01
C GLY A 116 -5.40 0.74 2.59
N ASP A 117 -5.00 0.22 3.76
CA ASP A 117 -3.70 0.59 4.35
C ASP A 117 -2.54 0.01 3.55
N LEU A 118 -1.47 0.81 3.47
CA LEU A 118 -0.24 0.45 2.79
C LEU A 118 0.79 -0.12 3.77
N LYS A 119 1.56 -1.10 3.29
CA LYS A 119 2.80 -1.51 3.94
C LYS A 119 3.87 -1.83 2.92
N VAL A 120 5.12 -1.75 3.35
CA VAL A 120 6.27 -2.11 2.54
C VAL A 120 6.88 -3.42 3.02
N ARG A 121 7.41 -4.22 2.09
CA ARG A 121 8.09 -5.48 2.40
C ARG A 121 9.23 -5.72 1.42
N TYR A 122 10.38 -6.14 1.94
CA TYR A 122 11.50 -6.61 1.13
C TYR A 122 11.21 -8.02 0.62
N GLY A 123 10.55 -8.11 -0.55
CA GLY A 123 10.16 -9.34 -1.22
C GLY A 123 8.96 -9.13 -2.15
N GLU A 124 8.85 -9.95 -3.19
CA GLU A 124 7.96 -9.69 -4.34
C GLU A 124 6.79 -10.68 -4.48
N GLY A 125 6.72 -11.67 -3.58
CA GLY A 125 5.78 -12.78 -3.62
C GLY A 125 4.35 -12.41 -3.25
N PHE A 126 3.44 -13.37 -3.39
CA PHE A 126 2.08 -13.23 -2.87
C PHE A 126 2.11 -13.07 -1.34
N LEU A 127 1.17 -12.26 -0.84
CA LEU A 127 1.00 -12.05 0.58
C LEU A 127 -0.49 -12.15 0.90
N GLU A 128 -0.83 -13.10 1.76
CA GLU A 128 -2.20 -13.32 2.20
C GLU A 128 -2.78 -12.07 2.87
N GLY A 129 -4.01 -11.70 2.48
CA GLY A 129 -4.69 -10.49 2.94
C GLY A 129 -4.22 -9.19 2.25
N TYR A 130 -3.31 -9.25 1.28
CA TYR A 130 -2.80 -8.08 0.57
C TYR A 130 -2.72 -8.32 -0.94
N VAL A 131 -2.67 -7.23 -1.69
CA VAL A 131 -2.30 -7.20 -3.11
C VAL A 131 -1.19 -6.18 -3.33
N ARG A 132 -0.42 -6.31 -4.41
CA ARG A 132 0.66 -5.36 -4.72
C ARG A 132 0.07 -4.13 -5.40
N SER A 133 0.47 -2.94 -4.96
CA SER A 133 0.05 -1.68 -5.58
C SER A 133 0.88 -1.40 -6.85
N ASN A 134 0.57 -2.14 -7.91
CA ASN A 134 1.41 -2.29 -9.10
C ASN A 134 0.70 -1.90 -10.42
N GLY A 135 -0.41 -1.16 -10.34
CA GLY A 135 -1.17 -0.74 -11.53
C GLY A 135 -1.94 -1.86 -12.23
N ARG A 136 -1.91 -3.11 -11.74
CA ARG A 136 -2.79 -4.18 -12.22
C ARG A 136 -4.15 -4.06 -11.55
N SER A 137 -5.08 -4.94 -11.92
CA SER A 137 -6.47 -4.85 -11.48
C SER A 137 -6.86 -5.88 -10.42
N ILE A 138 -7.84 -5.51 -9.59
CA ILE A 138 -8.59 -6.38 -8.68
C ILE A 138 -10.05 -6.47 -9.10
N GLY A 139 -10.73 -7.54 -8.72
CA GLY A 139 -12.15 -7.72 -9.03
C GLY A 139 -12.70 -9.05 -8.53
N THR A 140 -13.94 -9.37 -8.91
CA THR A 140 -14.59 -10.64 -8.59
C THR A 140 -13.82 -11.84 -9.13
N ALA A 141 -14.15 -13.04 -8.66
CA ALA A 141 -13.53 -14.30 -9.12
C ALA A 141 -13.65 -14.53 -10.65
N THR A 142 -14.66 -13.93 -11.29
CA THR A 142 -14.94 -14.07 -12.73
C THR A 142 -14.60 -12.80 -13.53
N SER A 143 -14.12 -11.73 -12.88
CA SER A 143 -13.84 -10.44 -13.53
C SER A 143 -12.66 -10.45 -14.51
N GLY A 144 -11.79 -11.46 -14.45
CA GLY A 144 -10.55 -11.47 -15.22
C GLY A 144 -9.49 -10.47 -14.74
N ALA A 145 -9.61 -9.98 -13.50
CA ALA A 145 -8.64 -9.09 -12.87
C ALA A 145 -7.22 -9.69 -12.83
N THR A 146 -6.21 -8.84 -13.03
CA THR A 146 -4.84 -9.27 -13.38
C THR A 146 -3.88 -9.37 -12.20
N GLU A 147 -4.12 -8.66 -11.10
CA GLU A 147 -3.41 -8.90 -9.83
C GLU A 147 -4.12 -9.94 -9.00
N ARG A 148 -5.45 -9.77 -8.83
CA ARG A 148 -6.26 -10.70 -8.05
C ARG A 148 -7.74 -10.68 -8.46
N ALA A 149 -8.22 -11.80 -8.97
CA ALA A 149 -9.63 -12.07 -9.22
C ALA A 149 -10.18 -12.98 -8.12
N ASN A 150 -10.76 -12.39 -7.07
CA ASN A 150 -11.29 -13.12 -5.91
C ASN A 150 -12.33 -12.29 -5.16
N SER A 151 -13.32 -12.94 -4.54
CA SER A 151 -14.37 -12.26 -3.76
C SER A 151 -13.83 -11.47 -2.58
N ASP A 152 -12.68 -11.87 -2.02
CA ASP A 152 -12.05 -11.15 -0.90
C ASP A 152 -11.47 -9.77 -1.27
N CYS A 153 -11.49 -9.42 -2.56
CA CYS A 153 -11.10 -8.09 -3.04
C CYS A 153 -12.20 -7.04 -2.90
N GLN A 154 -13.44 -7.41 -2.53
CA GLN A 154 -14.59 -6.51 -2.55
C GLN A 154 -14.39 -5.28 -1.67
N ALA A 155 -13.92 -5.48 -0.43
CA ALA A 155 -13.74 -4.39 0.52
C ALA A 155 -12.75 -3.35 -0.01
N LEU A 156 -11.58 -3.80 -0.49
CA LEU A 156 -10.61 -2.90 -1.11
C LEU A 156 -11.11 -2.27 -2.41
N TYR A 157 -11.86 -3.01 -3.23
CA TYR A 157 -12.47 -2.47 -4.43
C TYR A 157 -13.38 -1.29 -4.10
N GLU A 158 -14.29 -1.46 -3.15
CA GLU A 158 -15.22 -0.41 -2.73
C GLU A 158 -14.50 0.78 -2.10
N PHE A 159 -13.45 0.52 -1.29
CA PHE A 159 -12.61 1.57 -0.72
C PHE A 159 -11.94 2.42 -1.80
N LEU A 160 -11.18 1.78 -2.71
CA LEU A 160 -10.44 2.47 -3.77
C LEU A 160 -11.35 3.16 -4.78
N TRP A 161 -12.48 2.52 -5.12
CA TRP A 161 -13.46 3.10 -6.02
C TRP A 161 -13.95 4.44 -5.46
N ASN A 162 -14.27 4.53 -4.17
CA ASN A 162 -14.73 5.79 -3.57
C ASN A 162 -13.59 6.80 -3.31
N ALA A 163 -12.40 6.32 -2.96
CA ALA A 163 -11.29 7.19 -2.55
C ALA A 163 -10.59 7.87 -3.73
N ASP A 164 -10.35 7.15 -4.83
CA ASP A 164 -9.61 7.68 -5.98
C ASP A 164 -10.46 7.57 -7.27
N PRO A 165 -11.04 8.70 -7.73
CA PRO A 165 -11.83 8.71 -8.95
C PRO A 165 -10.99 8.52 -10.23
N ASN A 166 -9.66 8.64 -10.14
CA ASN A 166 -8.76 8.52 -11.29
C ASN A 166 -8.39 7.05 -11.61
N LEU A 167 -8.65 6.12 -10.68
CA LEU A 167 -8.45 4.70 -10.94
C LEU A 167 -9.43 4.21 -12.00
N VAL A 168 -8.90 3.47 -12.97
CA VAL A 168 -9.67 2.99 -14.11
C VAL A 168 -10.49 1.78 -13.71
N VAL A 169 -11.80 1.84 -13.99
CA VAL A 169 -12.71 0.69 -13.96
C VAL A 169 -12.85 0.17 -15.39
N ALA A 170 -12.61 -1.11 -15.61
CA ALA A 170 -12.74 -1.74 -16.92
C ALA A 170 -14.17 -1.56 -17.48
N GLY A 171 -14.28 -1.09 -18.72
CA GLY A 171 -15.57 -0.75 -19.33
C GLY A 171 -16.21 0.54 -18.82
N GLY A 172 -15.46 1.33 -18.04
CA GLY A 172 -15.90 2.61 -17.50
C GLY A 172 -16.61 2.48 -16.16
N ARG A 173 -16.44 3.53 -15.35
CA ARG A 173 -17.02 3.67 -14.02
C ARG A 173 -18.54 3.85 -14.12
N GLY A 174 -19.28 3.06 -13.36
CA GLY A 174 -20.74 3.10 -13.26
C GLY A 174 -21.23 4.01 -12.15
N GLY A 175 -22.48 3.80 -11.73
CA GLY A 175 -23.15 4.63 -10.73
C GLY A 175 -22.71 4.38 -9.28
N SER A 176 -22.14 3.22 -8.98
CA SER A 176 -21.62 2.89 -7.65
C SER A 176 -20.60 1.77 -7.71
N ALA A 177 -19.74 1.68 -6.68
CA ALA A 177 -18.78 0.59 -6.54
C ALA A 177 -19.46 -0.79 -6.54
N ALA A 178 -20.57 -0.94 -5.81
CA ALA A 178 -21.31 -2.20 -5.73
C ALA A 178 -21.92 -2.61 -7.09
N ALA A 179 -22.37 -1.65 -7.90
CA ALA A 179 -22.89 -1.93 -9.24
C ALA A 179 -21.78 -2.38 -10.20
N ASP A 180 -20.62 -1.73 -10.17
CA ASP A 180 -19.47 -2.12 -11.00
C ASP A 180 -18.88 -3.47 -10.55
N TRP A 181 -18.84 -3.74 -9.25
CA TRP A 181 -18.47 -5.03 -8.67
C TRP A 181 -19.42 -6.14 -9.13
N GLY A 182 -20.74 -5.93 -8.99
CA GLY A 182 -21.76 -6.89 -9.45
C GLY A 182 -21.75 -7.12 -10.96
N ALA A 183 -21.31 -6.13 -11.73
CA ALA A 183 -21.08 -6.24 -13.18
C ALA A 183 -19.76 -6.94 -13.55
N ASN A 184 -18.99 -7.45 -12.57
CA ASN A 184 -17.69 -8.08 -12.75
C ASN A 184 -16.66 -7.19 -13.45
N LYS A 185 -16.69 -5.87 -13.23
CA LYS A 185 -15.72 -4.95 -13.82
C LYS A 185 -14.46 -4.84 -12.95
N PRO A 186 -13.27 -5.25 -13.43
CA PRO A 186 -12.03 -5.00 -12.70
C PRO A 186 -11.75 -3.51 -12.45
N LEU A 187 -11.18 -3.19 -11.30
CA LEU A 187 -10.66 -1.86 -10.93
C LEU A 187 -9.13 -1.91 -10.85
N GLU A 188 -8.45 -0.94 -11.46
CA GLU A 188 -7.01 -0.80 -11.35
C GLU A 188 -6.57 -0.37 -9.94
N LEU A 189 -5.44 -0.92 -9.49
CA LEU A 189 -4.79 -0.54 -8.25
C LEU A 189 -3.92 0.71 -8.47
N PRO A 190 -3.67 1.52 -7.43
CA PRO A 190 -2.62 2.51 -7.45
C PRO A 190 -1.28 1.90 -7.89
N ASP A 191 -0.52 2.61 -8.73
CA ASP A 191 0.75 2.14 -9.28
C ASP A 191 1.95 2.84 -8.64
N PHE A 192 2.61 2.17 -7.69
CA PHE A 192 3.80 2.68 -7.02
C PHE A 192 5.12 2.23 -7.66
N ARG A 193 5.08 1.53 -8.80
CA ARG A 193 6.31 1.04 -9.45
C ARG A 193 7.20 2.22 -9.86
N GLY A 194 8.42 2.25 -9.33
CA GLY A 194 9.42 3.28 -9.62
C GLY A 194 9.07 4.68 -9.11
N LYS A 195 8.09 4.81 -8.20
CA LYS A 195 7.66 6.12 -7.67
C LYS A 195 8.11 6.31 -6.23
N ALA A 196 8.58 7.51 -5.92
CA ALA A 196 8.71 7.96 -4.55
C ALA A 196 7.32 8.28 -3.99
N ILE A 197 7.07 7.93 -2.72
CA ILE A 197 5.83 8.26 -2.03
C ILE A 197 5.96 9.68 -1.48
N VAL A 198 4.98 10.52 -1.79
CA VAL A 198 4.82 11.86 -1.22
C VAL A 198 3.47 11.93 -0.52
N GLY A 199 3.38 12.71 0.57
CA GLY A 199 2.09 13.05 1.16
C GLY A 199 1.27 13.90 0.19
N LEU A 200 -0.06 13.87 0.34
CA LEU A 200 -0.87 14.89 -0.32
C LEU A 200 -0.44 16.27 0.18
N ASP A 201 -0.51 17.29 -0.65
CA ASP A 201 -0.08 18.64 -0.27
C ASP A 201 -1.11 19.35 0.62
N ASP A 202 -2.35 18.85 0.62
CA ASP A 202 -3.48 19.39 1.38
C ASP A 202 -3.77 18.62 2.68
N MET A 203 -3.59 17.29 2.70
CA MET A 203 -3.76 16.40 3.87
C MET A 203 -5.04 16.68 4.68
N GLY A 204 -6.16 16.95 3.99
CA GLY A 204 -7.44 17.24 4.62
C GLY A 204 -7.61 18.69 5.09
N ASN A 205 -6.74 19.60 4.65
CA ASN A 205 -6.83 21.04 4.89
C ASN A 205 -6.46 21.82 3.61
N ILE A 206 -6.13 23.10 3.71
CA ILE A 206 -5.64 23.90 2.60
C ILE A 206 -4.24 23.41 2.19
N ALA A 207 -4.01 23.33 0.87
CA ALA A 207 -2.73 22.97 0.27
C ALA A 207 -1.56 23.81 0.83
N ALA A 208 -0.46 23.15 1.20
CA ALA A 208 0.74 23.78 1.74
C ALA A 208 1.57 24.51 0.67
N GLY A 209 1.40 24.17 -0.61
CA GLY A 209 2.14 24.74 -1.74
C GLY A 209 3.58 24.24 -1.85
N ILE A 210 3.90 23.09 -1.25
CA ILE A 210 5.24 22.50 -1.29
C ILE A 210 5.40 21.68 -2.57
N LEU A 211 4.45 20.80 -2.85
CA LEU A 211 4.35 20.07 -4.12
C LEU A 211 3.06 20.47 -4.81
N ASN A 212 3.15 21.52 -5.62
CA ASN A 212 2.00 22.07 -6.34
C ASN A 212 1.26 20.98 -7.12
N ALA A 213 -0.07 20.98 -6.98
CA ALA A 213 -1.02 20.03 -7.58
C ALA A 213 -1.02 18.60 -7.01
N ALA A 214 -0.18 18.26 -6.02
CA ALA A 214 -0.22 16.97 -5.33
C ALA A 214 -1.37 16.87 -4.30
N THR A 215 -2.57 17.37 -4.63
CA THR A 215 -3.73 17.46 -3.73
C THR A 215 -4.79 16.39 -4.01
N VAL A 216 -4.50 15.43 -4.88
CA VAL A 216 -5.40 14.32 -5.23
C VAL A 216 -4.66 13.00 -5.16
N LEU A 217 -5.34 11.95 -4.70
CA LEU A 217 -4.80 10.59 -4.74
C LEU A 217 -4.47 10.19 -6.18
N GLY A 218 -3.39 9.44 -6.35
CA GLY A 218 -2.90 9.03 -7.66
C GLY A 218 -2.15 10.12 -8.44
N TRP A 219 -1.98 11.33 -7.87
CA TRP A 219 -1.10 12.34 -8.47
C TRP A 219 0.31 11.76 -8.68
N ARG A 220 0.90 12.12 -9.82
CA ARG A 220 2.22 11.66 -10.23
C ARG A 220 2.97 12.80 -10.92
N GLY A 221 4.22 12.98 -10.58
CA GLY A 221 5.12 13.98 -11.14
C GLY A 221 6.58 13.60 -10.95
N GLY A 222 7.47 14.55 -11.24
CA GLY A 222 8.92 14.35 -11.17
C GLY A 222 9.53 13.86 -12.49
N SER A 223 10.86 13.89 -12.55
CA SER A 223 11.65 13.40 -13.68
C SER A 223 12.87 12.63 -13.18
N GLU A 224 13.16 11.49 -13.82
CA GLU A 224 14.34 10.67 -13.53
C GLU A 224 15.64 11.38 -13.91
N THR A 225 15.62 12.11 -15.03
CA THR A 225 16.75 12.89 -15.54
C THR A 225 16.32 14.30 -15.88
N HIS A 226 17.21 15.27 -15.69
CA HIS A 226 16.93 16.67 -16.00
C HIS A 226 17.99 17.28 -16.91
N THR A 227 17.58 17.92 -17.99
CA THR A 227 18.48 18.74 -18.82
C THR A 227 18.33 20.18 -18.40
N LEU A 228 19.43 20.79 -17.97
CA LEU A 228 19.42 22.20 -17.57
C LEU A 228 19.02 23.11 -18.73
N VAL A 229 18.06 23.98 -18.50
CA VAL A 229 17.75 25.09 -19.43
C VAL A 229 18.67 26.29 -19.17
N VAL A 230 18.67 27.27 -20.08
CA VAL A 230 19.50 28.48 -19.96
C VAL A 230 19.28 29.20 -18.63
N ASP A 231 18.02 29.31 -18.18
CA ASP A 231 17.67 29.97 -16.92
C ASP A 231 18.14 29.20 -15.66
N GLU A 232 18.47 27.91 -15.80
CA GLU A 232 18.99 27.06 -14.71
C GLU A 232 20.52 27.01 -14.69
N MET A 233 21.20 27.62 -15.67
CA MET A 233 22.65 27.72 -15.69
C MET A 233 23.10 29.02 -15.02
N PRO A 234 23.98 28.96 -14.01
CA PRO A 234 24.59 30.17 -13.46
C PRO A 234 25.28 30.99 -14.54
N SER A 235 25.21 32.33 -14.39
CA SER A 235 25.99 33.25 -15.22
C SER A 235 27.46 32.86 -15.16
N HIS A 236 28.04 32.59 -16.32
CA HIS A 236 29.44 32.26 -16.49
C HIS A 236 29.96 32.92 -17.76
N ASN A 237 31.28 33.07 -17.86
CA ASN A 237 31.91 33.52 -19.10
C ASN A 237 33.06 32.59 -19.48
N HIS A 238 33.52 32.77 -20.71
CA HIS A 238 34.81 32.27 -21.14
C HIS A 238 35.66 33.50 -21.49
N SER A 239 36.81 33.64 -20.83
CA SER A 239 37.76 34.68 -21.19
C SER A 239 38.67 34.18 -22.30
N ALA A 240 39.01 35.10 -23.20
CA ALA A 240 40.16 34.95 -24.06
C ALA A 240 40.87 36.30 -24.14
N THR A 241 42.20 36.25 -24.12
CA THR A 241 43.03 37.43 -24.24
C THR A 241 43.96 37.22 -25.42
N ALA A 242 43.81 38.06 -26.44
CA ALA A 242 44.85 38.28 -27.43
C ALA A 242 45.54 39.60 -27.09
N VAL A 243 46.83 39.55 -26.81
CA VAL A 243 47.65 40.76 -26.70
C VAL A 243 48.26 41.07 -28.05
N PRO A 244 48.42 42.35 -28.44
CA PRO A 244 49.18 42.70 -29.62
C PRO A 244 50.61 42.17 -29.48
N ALA A 245 51.08 41.34 -30.40
CA ALA A 245 52.50 41.00 -30.51
C ALA A 245 53.34 42.19 -31.06
N GLY A 246 52.69 43.30 -31.40
CA GLY A 246 53.27 44.43 -32.10
C GLY A 246 53.67 44.08 -33.53
N GLY A 247 53.93 45.11 -34.34
CA GLY A 247 54.67 44.92 -35.58
C GLY A 247 56.05 44.32 -35.28
N HIS A 248 56.42 43.27 -36.01
CA HIS A 248 57.77 42.70 -35.93
C HIS A 248 58.37 42.56 -37.34
N PHE A 249 59.69 42.45 -37.37
CA PHE A 249 60.48 42.13 -38.55
C PHE A 249 61.38 40.93 -38.22
N HIS A 250 61.73 40.16 -39.25
CA HIS A 250 62.67 39.05 -39.10
C HIS A 250 64.04 39.45 -39.63
N ARG A 251 65.08 39.20 -38.83
CA ARG A 251 66.48 39.42 -39.23
C ARG A 251 67.04 38.16 -39.87
N ILE A 252 67.30 38.20 -41.18
CA ILE A 252 67.74 37.06 -41.96
C ILE A 252 69.27 37.17 -42.19
N PRO A 253 70.07 36.13 -41.84
CA PRO A 253 71.48 36.09 -42.17
C PRO A 253 71.69 36.06 -43.69
N LYS A 254 72.64 36.85 -44.19
CA LYS A 254 72.98 36.84 -45.62
C LYS A 254 73.61 35.50 -46.01
N GLY A 255 73.03 34.82 -47.00
CA GLY A 255 73.67 33.68 -47.65
C GLY A 255 74.77 34.17 -48.61
N GLY A 256 75.90 33.45 -48.66
CA GLY A 256 76.92 33.70 -49.69
C GLY A 256 76.36 33.46 -51.09
N SER A 257 76.75 34.27 -52.07
CA SER A 257 76.27 34.17 -53.45
C SER A 257 76.64 32.83 -54.08
N GLY A 258 75.71 31.88 -54.05
CA GLY A 258 75.85 30.55 -54.65
C GLY A 258 74.49 29.92 -54.94
N GLY A 259 73.85 30.35 -56.03
CA GLY A 259 72.93 29.50 -56.81
C GLY A 259 71.64 28.95 -56.19
N GLY A 260 71.08 29.55 -55.15
CA GLY A 260 69.75 29.18 -54.61
C GLY A 260 68.90 30.40 -54.30
N GLN A 261 67.56 30.25 -54.19
CA GLN A 261 66.61 31.34 -53.91
C GLN A 261 66.84 31.95 -52.51
N GLY A 262 67.87 32.77 -52.37
CA GLY A 262 68.13 33.63 -51.20
C GLY A 262 67.98 35.10 -51.59
N ALA A 263 67.56 35.94 -50.65
CA ALA A 263 67.45 37.39 -50.86
C ALA A 263 68.81 37.98 -51.26
N GLN A 264 68.93 38.44 -52.51
CA GLN A 264 70.14 39.09 -53.04
C GLN A 264 70.05 40.59 -52.80
N ASN A 265 71.16 41.25 -52.44
CA ASN A 265 71.20 42.71 -52.25
C ASN A 265 72.29 43.41 -53.09
N GLY A 266 72.04 44.69 -53.38
CA GLY A 266 73.02 45.68 -53.83
C GLY A 266 74.10 46.01 -52.78
N PRO A 267 74.94 47.03 -53.04
CA PRO A 267 76.24 47.18 -52.39
C PRO A 267 76.14 47.87 -51.02
N THR A 268 76.03 47.11 -49.94
CA THR A 268 76.16 47.60 -48.55
C THR A 268 76.95 46.61 -47.68
N ASP A 269 77.64 47.13 -46.65
CA ASP A 269 78.58 46.38 -45.79
C ASP A 269 77.91 45.61 -44.62
N ASN A 270 76.58 45.50 -44.58
CA ASN A 270 75.86 44.83 -43.49
C ASN A 270 75.73 43.30 -43.73
N THR A 271 75.89 42.50 -42.67
CA THR A 271 75.86 41.01 -42.72
C THR A 271 74.46 40.40 -42.59
N TYR A 272 73.44 41.22 -42.30
CA TYR A 272 72.05 40.81 -42.12
C TYR A 272 71.08 41.72 -42.89
N PHE A 273 69.92 41.18 -43.26
CA PHE A 273 68.77 41.93 -43.76
C PHE A 273 67.60 41.85 -42.79
N ASP A 274 66.95 42.99 -42.54
CA ASP A 274 65.67 43.02 -41.86
C ASP A 274 64.57 43.01 -42.93
N SER A 275 63.55 42.17 -42.75
CA SER A 275 62.35 42.26 -43.59
C SER A 275 61.65 43.60 -43.36
N GLU A 276 60.85 44.06 -44.34
CA GLU A 276 59.95 45.20 -44.10
C GLU A 276 59.06 44.91 -42.87
N PRO A 277 58.84 45.90 -42.00
CA PRO A 277 58.04 45.70 -40.79
C PRO A 277 56.61 45.32 -41.17
N VAL A 278 56.11 44.24 -40.59
CA VAL A 278 54.68 43.94 -40.67
C VAL A 278 53.95 44.93 -39.74
N ASN A 279 52.88 45.56 -40.23
CA ASN A 279 52.02 46.43 -39.45
C ASN A 279 51.30 45.64 -38.34
N ASP A 280 50.61 46.33 -37.43
CA ASP A 280 49.80 45.66 -36.41
C ASP A 280 48.86 44.63 -37.06
N HIS A 281 48.93 43.39 -36.56
CA HIS A 281 48.13 42.28 -37.05
C HIS A 281 47.15 41.82 -35.97
N THR A 282 46.07 41.17 -36.40
CA THR A 282 45.04 40.65 -35.50
C THR A 282 45.24 39.16 -35.23
N HIS A 283 44.92 38.74 -34.01
CA HIS A 283 44.82 37.33 -33.66
C HIS A 283 43.36 36.88 -33.74
N GLY A 284 43.10 35.82 -34.51
CA GLY A 284 41.81 35.13 -34.46
C GLY A 284 41.72 34.31 -33.18
N VAL A 285 40.75 34.63 -32.32
CA VAL A 285 40.46 33.83 -31.13
C VAL A 285 39.08 33.21 -31.25
N THR A 286 39.02 31.88 -31.29
CA THR A 286 37.77 31.12 -31.30
C THR A 286 37.50 30.57 -29.91
N ILE A 287 36.40 31.00 -29.28
CA ILE A 287 35.89 30.40 -28.05
C ILE A 287 34.75 29.45 -28.45
N GLY A 288 34.98 28.15 -28.33
CA GLY A 288 33.96 27.13 -28.58
C GLY A 288 33.00 27.00 -27.40
N ALA A 289 31.78 26.50 -27.68
CA ALA A 289 30.84 26.12 -26.63
C ALA A 289 31.45 25.04 -25.70
N ARG A 290 31.15 25.12 -24.41
CA ARG A 290 31.47 24.12 -23.39
C ARG A 290 30.16 23.62 -22.78
N GLY A 291 30.08 22.32 -22.52
CA GLY A 291 28.84 21.63 -22.15
C GLY A 291 28.25 20.86 -23.33
N GLY A 292 27.41 19.86 -23.03
CA GLY A 292 26.84 18.95 -24.03
C GLY A 292 25.31 18.88 -24.04
N GLY A 293 24.62 19.62 -23.17
CA GLY A 293 23.16 19.58 -23.04
C GLY A 293 22.61 18.21 -22.61
N ALA A 294 23.48 17.31 -22.12
CA ALA A 294 23.06 16.00 -21.65
C ALA A 294 22.30 16.14 -20.33
N ALA A 295 21.25 15.34 -20.18
CA ALA A 295 20.51 15.27 -18.93
C ALA A 295 21.39 14.68 -17.83
N HIS A 296 21.26 15.19 -16.60
CA HIS A 296 21.88 14.60 -15.42
C HIS A 296 20.87 13.76 -14.64
N ASN A 297 21.38 12.79 -13.89
CA ASN A 297 20.56 11.99 -12.98
C ASN A 297 19.95 12.90 -11.91
N ASN A 298 18.63 12.84 -11.77
CA ASN A 298 17.86 13.54 -10.74
C ASN A 298 17.30 12.56 -9.68
N VAL A 299 17.65 11.28 -9.76
CA VAL A 299 17.25 10.27 -8.79
C VAL A 299 18.17 10.31 -7.57
N GLN A 300 17.58 10.52 -6.40
CA GLN A 300 18.24 10.38 -5.10
C GLN A 300 18.69 8.92 -4.85
N PRO A 301 19.73 8.67 -4.05
CA PRO A 301 20.06 7.31 -3.62
C PRO A 301 18.82 6.58 -3.09
N SER A 302 18.45 5.46 -3.73
CA SER A 302 17.16 4.79 -3.52
C SER A 302 17.33 3.27 -3.44
N LEU A 303 16.47 2.61 -2.66
CA LEU A 303 16.38 1.15 -2.56
C LEU A 303 14.95 0.70 -2.88
N ALA A 304 14.81 -0.22 -3.82
CA ALA A 304 13.50 -0.74 -4.21
C ALA A 304 12.94 -1.73 -3.18
N ILE A 305 11.66 -1.55 -2.84
CA ILE A 305 10.89 -2.41 -1.94
C ILE A 305 9.48 -2.58 -2.52
N THR A 306 8.80 -3.69 -2.23
CA THR A 306 7.44 -3.90 -2.72
C THR A 306 6.42 -3.23 -1.81
N VAL A 307 5.53 -2.44 -2.42
CA VAL A 307 4.39 -1.81 -1.76
C VAL A 307 3.17 -2.72 -1.90
N TYR A 308 2.59 -3.07 -0.75
CA TYR A 308 1.36 -3.86 -0.65
C TYR A 308 0.25 -3.00 -0.06
N ILE A 309 -0.98 -3.27 -0.50
CA ILE A 309 -2.21 -2.68 0.04
C ILE A 309 -3.10 -3.77 0.63
N ARG A 310 -3.65 -3.51 1.82
CA ARG A 310 -4.51 -4.44 2.55
C ARG A 310 -5.87 -4.58 1.86
N LEU A 311 -6.29 -5.83 1.66
CA LEU A 311 -7.62 -6.19 1.15
C LEU A 311 -8.72 -5.93 2.18
#